data_AF-A0A7K8UK66-F1
#
_entry.id   AF-A0A7K8UK66-F1
#
_cell.length_a   1.000
_cell.length_b   1.000
_cell.length_c   1.000
_cell.angle_alpha   90.00
_cell.angle_beta   90.00
_cell.angle_gamma   90.00
#
_symmetry.space_group_name_H-M   'P 1'
#
loop_
_entity.id
_entity.type
_entity.pdbx_description
1 polymer ?
#
loop_
_entity_poly.entity_id
_entity_poly.type
_entity_poly.pdbx_seq_one_letter_code
_entity_poly.pdbx_strand_id
1 'polypeptide(L)' 'GPVAETFRVIQGIMNEEFVKNTQGVFQFELSGDDGGTWYIDLKTKGGSAGFGKPPVTADVVMSMSSGDFVKMFT' A
#
# COMPACT_ATOMS: atom_id res chain seq x y z
N GLY A 1 10.74 3.98 -9.44
CA GLY A 1 11.00 2.54 -9.51
C GLY A 1 9.72 1.75 -9.55
N PRO A 2 9.79 0.44 -9.83
CA PRO A 2 8.65 -0.46 -9.95
C PRO A 2 7.68 -0.40 -8.75
N VAL A 3 8.21 -0.30 -7.53
CA VAL A 3 7.40 -0.16 -6.29
C VAL A 3 6.49 1.06 -6.37
N ALA A 4 7.04 2.24 -6.69
CA ALA A 4 6.27 3.47 -6.77
C ALA A 4 5.21 3.43 -7.89
N GLU A 5 5.50 2.73 -8.99
CA GLU A 5 4.55 2.52 -10.08
C GLU A 5 3.40 1.60 -9.65
N THR A 6 3.68 0.49 -8.96
CA THR A 6 2.66 -0.37 -8.37
C THR A 6 1.73 0.41 -7.44
N PHE A 7 2.27 1.24 -6.53
CA PHE A 7 1.45 2.09 -5.66
C PHE A 7 0.61 3.11 -6.43
N ARG A 8 1.15 3.70 -7.51
CA ARG A 8 0.39 4.60 -8.39
C ARG A 8 -0.77 3.90 -9.08
N VAL A 9 -0.56 2.66 -9.55
CA VAL A 9 -1.63 1.84 -10.13
C VAL A 9 -2.70 1.54 -9.09
N ILE A 10 -2.32 1.13 -7.87
CA ILE A 10 -3.23 0.88 -6.75
C ILE A 10 -4.06 2.13 -6.43
N GLN A 11 -3.44 3.32 -6.38
CA GLN A 11 -4.17 4.58 -6.19
C GLN A 11 -5.18 4.84 -7.32
N GLY A 12 -4.82 4.54 -8.57
CA GLY A 12 -5.68 4.77 -9.74
C GLY A 12 -6.92 3.88 -9.78
N ILE A 13 -6.88 2.70 -9.17
CA ILE A 13 -8.02 1.76 -9.10
C ILE A 13 -8.82 1.88 -7.79
N MET A 14 -8.34 2.69 -6.84
CA MET A 14 -8.98 2.86 -5.55
C MET A 14 -10.31 3.60 -5.70
N ASN A 15 -11.36 3.05 -5.07
CA ASN A 15 -12.69 3.64 -5.09
C ASN A 15 -13.40 3.41 -3.74
N GLU A 16 -14.53 4.07 -3.52
CA GLU A 16 -15.30 3.97 -2.27
C GLU A 16 -15.80 2.55 -1.97
N GLU A 17 -16.00 1.71 -2.99
CA GLU A 17 -16.44 0.33 -2.81
C GLU A 17 -15.35 -0.54 -2.18
N PHE A 18 -14.10 -0.41 -2.64
CA PHE A 18 -12.95 -1.10 -2.05
C PHE A 18 -12.71 -0.68 -0.59
N VAL A 19 -12.90 0.61 -0.28
CA VAL A 19 -12.80 1.12 1.08
C VAL A 19 -13.89 0.52 1.98
N LYS A 20 -15.15 0.52 1.52
CA LYS A 20 -16.28 -0.05 2.27
C LYS A 20 -16.14 -1.55 2.52
N ASN A 21 -15.60 -2.30 1.56
CA ASN A 21 -15.49 -3.76 1.66
C ASN A 21 -14.25 -4.24 2.43
N THR A 22 -13.15 -3.47 2.42
CA THR A 22 -11.89 -3.90 3.05
C THR A 22 -11.75 -3.38 4.48
N GLN A 23 -12.10 -2.10 4.71
CA GLN A 23 -12.01 -1.43 6.01
C GLN A 23 -10.68 -1.62 6.78
N GLY A 24 -9.56 -1.67 6.06
CA GLY A 24 -8.25 -1.99 6.61
C GLY A 24 -7.15 -1.02 6.19
N VAL A 25 -6.16 -0.86 7.06
CA VAL A 25 -4.94 -0.09 6.80
C VAL A 25 -3.74 -1.03 6.79
N PHE A 26 -3.04 -1.08 5.66
CA PHE A 26 -1.91 -1.96 5.42
C PHE A 26 -0.63 -1.14 5.33
N GLN A 27 0.38 -1.52 6.10
CA GLN A 27 1.73 -0.98 6.00
C GLN A 27 2.67 -2.03 5.41
N PHE A 28 3.53 -1.60 4.50
CA PHE A 28 4.54 -2.43 3.84
C PHE A 28 5.92 -1.91 4.22
N GLU A 29 6.71 -2.74 4.88
CA GLU A 29 8.14 -2.51 5.13
C GLU A 29 8.93 -3.25 4.06
N LEU A 30 9.33 -2.52 3.02
CA LEU A 30 9.99 -3.09 1.85
C LEU A 30 11.52 -2.98 1.97
N SER A 31 12.22 -4.08 1.71
CA SER A 31 13.69 -4.11 1.69
C SER A 31 14.24 -4.23 0.26
N GLY A 32 15.47 -3.75 0.04
CA GLY A 32 16.16 -3.80 -1.24
C GLY A 32 16.01 -2.50 -2.04
N ASP A 33 16.23 -2.57 -3.35
CA ASP A 33 16.12 -1.41 -4.23
C ASP A 33 14.69 -0.83 -4.20
N ASP A 34 14.58 0.50 -4.16
CA ASP A 34 13.32 1.23 -3.98
C ASP A 34 12.52 0.83 -2.72
N GLY A 35 13.18 0.25 -1.72
CA GLY A 35 12.60 -0.13 -0.43
C GLY A 35 12.19 1.07 0.43
N GLY A 36 11.74 0.78 1.64
CA GLY A 36 11.23 1.73 2.61
C GLY A 36 9.82 1.39 3.08
N THR A 37 9.26 2.26 3.90
CA THR A 37 7.90 2.11 4.40
C THR A 37 6.90 2.68 3.40
N TRP A 38 5.86 1.91 3.08
CA TRP A 38 4.74 2.32 2.26
C TRP A 38 3.42 1.93 2.91
N TYR A 39 2.31 2.52 2.47
CA TYR A 39 1.00 2.19 3.01
C TYR A 39 -0.12 2.18 1.97
N ILE A 40 -1.18 1.44 2.28
CA ILE A 40 -2.49 1.47 1.63
C ILE A 40 -3.54 1.60 2.74
N ASP A 41 -4.30 2.68 2.73
CA ASP A 41 -5.43 2.94 3.60
C ASP A 41 -6.72 2.73 2.80
N LEU A 42 -7.42 1.64 3.09
CA LEU A 42 -8.75 1.31 2.56
C LEU A 42 -9.79 1.38 3.68
N LYS A 43 -9.58 2.24 4.67
CA LYS A 43 -10.46 2.38 5.85
C LYS A 43 -10.97 3.80 6.01
N THR A 44 -10.12 4.79 5.75
CA THR A 44 -10.46 6.19 5.97
C THR A 44 -10.90 6.88 4.68
N LYS A 45 -12.01 7.64 4.77
CA LYS A 45 -12.54 8.51 3.70
C LYS A 45 -12.63 7.79 2.33
N GLY A 46 -12.06 8.35 1.26
CA GLY A 46 -12.01 7.78 -0.08
C GLY A 46 -10.82 6.86 -0.34
N GLY A 47 -10.11 6.48 0.71
CA GLY A 47 -8.87 5.70 0.65
C GLY A 47 -7.65 6.55 0.28
N SER A 48 -6.46 6.06 0.62
CA SER A 48 -5.19 6.65 0.21
C SER A 48 -4.07 5.61 0.18
N ALA A 49 -2.98 5.89 -0.53
CA ALA A 49 -1.78 5.07 -0.48
C ALA A 49 -0.56 5.97 -0.70
N GLY A 50 0.63 5.55 -0.30
CA GLY A 50 1.84 6.34 -0.55
C GLY A 50 3.07 5.89 0.21
N PHE A 51 4.15 6.66 0.02
CA PHE A 51 5.41 6.47 0.72
C PHE A 51 5.35 7.04 2.14
N GLY A 52 5.93 6.33 3.09
CA GLY A 52 5.94 6.65 4.51
C GLY A 52 4.94 5.82 5.33
N LYS A 53 4.77 6.23 6.58
CA LYS A 53 3.82 5.58 7.51
C LYS A 53 2.38 5.97 7.17
N PRO A 54 1.40 5.07 7.41
CA PRO A 54 0.00 5.41 7.25
C PRO A 54 -0.44 6.56 8.17
N PRO A 55 -1.48 7.33 7.78
CA PRO A 55 -1.99 8.46 8.57
C PRO A 55 -2.68 8.04 9.87
N VAL A 56 -3.07 6.77 9.97
CA VAL A 56 -3.64 6.12 11.15
C VAL A 56 -2.90 4.81 11.42
N THR A 57 -3.11 4.21 12.59
CA THR A 57 -2.47 2.93 12.94
C THR A 57 -2.80 1.85 11.90
N ALA A 58 -1.76 1.17 11.41
CA ALA A 58 -1.91 0.04 10.52
C ALA A 58 -2.62 -1.12 11.24
N ASP A 59 -3.60 -1.72 10.59
CA ASP A 59 -4.23 -2.97 11.04
C ASP A 59 -3.31 -4.17 10.74
N VAL A 60 -2.50 -4.08 9.67
CA VAL A 60 -1.55 -5.11 9.24
C VAL A 60 -0.22 -4.47 8.83
N VAL A 61 0.89 -5.06 9.29
CA VAL A 61 2.24 -4.72 8.84
C VAL A 61 2.84 -5.93 8.12
N MET A 62 3.24 -5.73 6.86
CA MET A 62 3.87 -6.74 6.02
C MET A 62 5.32 -6.36 5.76
N SER A 63 6.24 -7.32 5.91
CA SER A 63 7.67 -7.12 5.64
C SER A 63 8.13 -8.08 4.55
N MET A 64 8.68 -7.56 3.46
CA MET A 64 9.12 -8.36 2.31
C MET A 64 10.12 -7.60 1.43
N SER A 65 10.69 -8.27 0.44
CA SER A 65 11.53 -7.60 -0.55
C SER A 65 10.67 -6.74 -1.50
N SER A 66 11.23 -5.63 -1.99
CA SER A 66 10.60 -4.83 -3.05
C SER A 66 10.24 -5.66 -4.28
N GLY A 67 11.08 -6.64 -4.62
CA GLY A 67 10.86 -7.53 -5.75
C GLY A 67 9.66 -8.47 -5.55
N ASP A 68 9.48 -9.02 -4.34
CA ASP A 68 8.33 -9.89 -4.05
C ASP A 68 7.04 -9.09 -3.98
N PHE A 69 7.08 -7.86 -3.44
CA PHE A 69 5.94 -6.96 -3.45
C PHE A 69 5.43 -6.70 -4.87
N VAL A 70 6.32 -6.33 -5.80
CA VAL A 70 5.92 -6.07 -7.19
C VAL A 70 5.26 -7.29 -7.84
N LYS A 71 5.79 -8.49 -7.60
CA LYS A 71 5.24 -9.76 -8.12
C LYS A 71 3.84 -10.09 -7.59
N MET A 72 3.40 -9.53 -6.46
CA MET A 72 2.02 -9.75 -5.99
C MET A 72 0.98 -9.02 -6.87
N PHE A 73 1.42 -8.04 -7.66
CA PHE A 73 0.55 -7.15 -8.45
C PHE A 73 0.82 -7.19 -9.96
N THR A 74 1.70 -8.08 -10.43
CA THR A 74 2.04 -8.32 -11.85
C THR A 74 1.92 -9.80 -12.18
#